data_AF-A0A1G3Q1V2-F1
#
_entry.id   AF-A0A1G3Q1V2-F1
#
_cell.length_a   1.000
_cell.length_b   1.000
_cell.length_c   1.000
_cell.angle_alpha   90.00
_cell.angle_beta   90.00
_cell.angle_gamma   90.00
#
_symmetry.space_group_name_H-M   'P 1'
#
loop_
_entity.id
_entity.type
_entity.pdbx_description
1 polymer ?
#
loop_
_entity_poly.entity_id
_entity_poly.type
_entity_poly.pdbx_seq_one_letter_code
_entity_poly.pdbx_strand_id
1 'polypeptide(L)'
;MKNKMNLIPTSEQNTKDIEGYYFEGADGSQMAYWTCYSDKISNKHIHQFDEYMICVGGQYIAYIENKKYILNPGDELYIKKGKKQW
;
A
#
# COMPACT_ATOMS: atom_id res chain seq x y z
N MET A 1 -6.75 14.10 7.76
CA MET A 1 -5.76 13.56 6.81
C MET A 1 -6.22 13.58 5.35
N LYS A 2 -7.52 13.53 5.03
CA LYS A 2 -8.04 13.58 3.66
C LYS A 2 -8.01 15.00 3.04
N ASN A 3 -6.82 15.52 2.74
CA ASN A 3 -6.64 16.77 1.99
C ASN A 3 -6.52 16.44 0.49
N LYS A 4 -7.21 17.19 -0.38
CA LYS A 4 -7.15 17.02 -1.84
C LYS A 4 -5.73 17.16 -2.40
N MET A 5 -4.88 17.97 -1.78
CA MET A 5 -3.48 18.16 -2.18
C MET A 5 -2.64 16.88 -2.04
N ASN A 6 -3.08 15.94 -1.20
CA ASN A 6 -2.36 14.72 -0.91
C ASN A 6 -2.98 13.51 -1.63
N LEU A 7 -4.05 13.71 -2.41
CA LEU A 7 -4.76 12.62 -3.08
C LEU A 7 -3.86 12.00 -4.15
N ILE A 8 -3.71 10.67 -4.11
CA ILE A 8 -2.99 9.92 -5.14
C ILE A 8 -3.90 9.80 -6.38
N PRO A 9 -3.46 10.23 -7.58
CA PRO A 9 -4.25 10.08 -8.79
C PRO A 9 -4.61 8.63 -9.07
N THR A 10 -5.85 8.36 -9.48
CA THR A 10 -6.32 6.98 -9.77
C THR A 10 -5.45 6.27 -10.81
N SER A 11 -4.84 7.01 -11.74
CA SER A 11 -3.91 6.49 -12.76
C SER A 11 -2.58 5.98 -12.19
N GLU A 12 -2.23 6.38 -10.97
CA GLU A 12 -0.97 6.02 -10.29
C GLU A 12 -1.16 4.92 -9.24
N GLN A 13 -2.39 4.45 -9.03
CA GLN A 13 -2.69 3.40 -8.06
C GLN A 13 -2.64 2.00 -8.69
N ASN A 14 -2.02 1.06 -7.99
CA ASN A 14 -1.95 -0.34 -8.42
C ASN A 14 -3.30 -1.07 -8.32
N THR A 15 -4.23 -0.54 -7.55
CA THR A 15 -5.54 -1.13 -7.29
C THR A 15 -6.61 -0.16 -7.77
N LYS A 16 -7.63 -0.67 -8.46
CA LYS A 16 -8.75 0.13 -8.95
C LYS A 16 -9.74 0.43 -7.83
N ASP A 17 -10.43 1.56 -7.94
CA ASP A 17 -11.56 1.95 -7.09
C ASP A 17 -11.21 2.02 -5.58
N ILE A 18 -10.00 2.51 -5.28
CA ILE A 18 -9.55 2.78 -3.91
C ILE A 18 -9.14 4.24 -3.76
N GLU A 19 -9.15 4.74 -2.53
CA GLU A 19 -8.75 6.11 -2.21
C GLU A 19 -7.41 6.11 -1.48
N GLY A 20 -6.41 6.73 -2.09
CA GLY A 20 -5.05 6.83 -1.55
C GLY A 20 -4.67 8.27 -1.25
N TYR A 21 -3.91 8.48 -0.18
CA TYR A 21 -3.27 9.77 0.10
C TYR A 21 -1.79 9.56 0.44
N TYR A 22 -0.91 10.42 -0.05
CA TYR A 22 0.53 10.36 0.21
C TYR A 22 1.04 11.63 0.92
N PHE A 23 2.12 11.46 1.68
CA PHE A 23 2.77 12.49 2.47
C PHE A 23 4.28 12.27 2.37
N GLU A 24 5.03 13.36 2.29
CA GLU A 24 6.48 13.32 2.22
C GLU A 24 7.08 13.89 3.51
N GLY A 25 8.06 13.18 4.06
CA GLY A 25 8.90 13.64 5.16
C GLY A 25 10.00 14.57 4.66
N ALA A 26 10.56 15.37 5.57
CA ALA A 26 11.65 16.29 5.24
C ALA A 26 12.94 15.58 4.79
N ASP A 27 13.08 14.30 5.10
CA ASP A 27 14.18 13.42 4.71
C ASP A 27 13.94 12.69 3.38
N GLY A 28 12.82 12.95 2.71
CA GLY A 28 12.41 12.26 1.48
C GLY A 28 11.76 10.91 1.72
N SER A 29 11.53 10.51 2.98
CA SER A 29 10.67 9.37 3.31
C SER A 29 9.23 9.66 2.88
N GLN A 30 8.48 8.61 2.57
CA GLN A 30 7.08 8.73 2.17
C GLN A 30 6.19 7.86 3.04
N MET A 31 5.02 8.38 3.37
CA MET A 31 3.94 7.61 3.96
C MET A 31 2.72 7.77 3.07
N ALA A 32 2.11 6.65 2.72
CA ALA A 32 0.81 6.65 2.07
C ALA A 32 -0.15 5.77 2.84
N TYR A 33 -1.44 6.10 2.78
CA TYR A 33 -2.50 5.25 3.28
C TYR A 33 -3.59 5.11 2.23
N TRP A 34 -4.15 3.91 2.16
CA TRP A 34 -5.21 3.56 1.23
C TRP A 34 -6.45 3.09 1.97
N THR A 35 -7.61 3.43 1.44
CA THR A 35 -8.90 2.88 1.87
C THR A 35 -9.49 2.07 0.72
N CYS A 36 -9.72 0.78 0.98
CA CYS A 36 -10.48 -0.09 0.08
C CYS A 36 -11.93 -0.16 0.54
N TYR A 37 -12.88 0.11 -0.35
CA TYR A 37 -14.32 0.09 -0.02
C TYR A 37 -15.00 -1.25 -0.36
N SER A 38 -14.28 -2.16 -1.03
CA SER A 38 -14.70 -3.53 -1.35
C SER A 38 -13.47 -4.38 -1.68
N ASP A 39 -13.65 -5.69 -1.74
CA ASP A 39 -12.58 -6.61 -2.14
C ASP A 39 -12.07 -6.28 -3.54
N LYS A 40 -10.75 -6.16 -3.65
CA LYS A 40 -10.00 -5.83 -4.87
C LYS A 40 -8.65 -6.53 -4.86
N ILE A 41 -8.07 -6.68 -6.05
CA ILE A 41 -6.75 -7.27 -6.26
C ILE A 41 -5.87 -6.20 -6.90
N SER A 42 -4.70 -5.96 -6.31
CA SER A 42 -3.70 -5.05 -6.86
C SER A 42 -3.02 -5.66 -8.09
N ASN A 43 -2.57 -4.81 -9.01
CA ASN A 43 -1.63 -5.24 -10.04
C ASN A 43 -0.29 -5.67 -9.43
N LYS A 44 0.36 -6.67 -10.03
CA LYS A 44 1.71 -7.07 -9.61
C LYS A 44 2.72 -5.98 -9.92
N HIS A 45 3.53 -5.59 -8.94
CA HIS A 45 4.50 -4.51 -9.07
C HIS A 45 5.77 -4.78 -8.25
N ILE A 46 6.79 -3.94 -8.45
CA ILE A 46 8.09 -3.98 -7.76
C ILE A 46 8.48 -2.53 -7.42
N HIS A 47 8.85 -2.28 -6.17
CA HIS A 47 9.40 -0.99 -5.75
C HIS A 47 10.93 -0.98 -5.76
N GLN A 48 11.50 0.20 -6.00
CA GLN A 48 12.94 0.48 -5.90
C GLN A 48 13.36 0.91 -4.48
N PHE A 49 12.41 0.93 -3.54
CA PHE A 49 12.58 1.25 -2.12
C PHE A 49 12.01 0.13 -1.25
N ASP A 50 12.43 0.10 0.02
CA ASP A 50 11.81 -0.78 1.00
C ASP A 50 10.46 -0.20 1.42
N GLU A 51 9.47 -1.05 1.65
CA GLU A 51 8.12 -0.67 2.06
C GLU A 51 7.81 -1.24 3.45
N TYR A 52 7.20 -0.40 4.29
CA TYR A 52 6.62 -0.82 5.56
C TYR A 52 5.11 -0.61 5.51
N MET A 53 4.36 -1.70 5.58
CA MET A 53 2.90 -1.67 5.56
C MET A 53 2.35 -2.07 6.92
N ILE A 54 1.31 -1.36 7.37
CA ILE A 54 0.50 -1.72 8.53
C ILE A 54 -0.96 -1.84 8.09
N CYS A 55 -1.63 -2.92 8.48
CA CYS A 55 -3.08 -3.03 8.31
C CYS A 55 -3.77 -2.22 9.40
N VAL A 56 -4.36 -1.08 9.05
CA VAL A 56 -5.05 -0.22 10.04
C VAL A 56 -6.44 -0.75 10.38
N GLY A 57 -7.15 -1.34 9.41
CA GLY A 57 -8.49 -1.88 9.60
C GLY A 57 -8.93 -2.76 8.42
N GLY A 58 -9.92 -3.63 8.65
CA GLY A 58 -10.31 -4.67 7.68
C GLY A 58 -9.37 -5.88 7.72
N GLN A 59 -9.21 -6.56 6.59
CA GLN A 59 -8.24 -7.64 6.43
C GLN A 59 -7.66 -7.60 5.02
N TYR A 60 -6.36 -7.83 4.90
CA TYR A 60 -5.65 -7.83 3.62
C TYR A 60 -4.89 -9.13 3.43
N ILE A 61 -4.71 -9.51 2.17
CA ILE A 61 -3.81 -10.59 1.78
C ILE A 61 -2.74 -9.98 0.90
N ALA A 62 -1.50 -9.99 1.37
CA ALA A 62 -0.35 -9.59 0.58
C ALA A 62 0.35 -10.83 0.04
N TYR A 63 0.76 -10.79 -1.22
CA TYR A 63 1.66 -11.80 -1.78
C TYR A 63 3.02 -11.18 -2.07
N ILE A 64 4.09 -11.76 -1.52
CA ILE A 64 5.47 -11.34 -1.80
C ILE A 64 6.21 -12.55 -2.36
N GLU A 65 6.71 -12.46 -3.59
CA GLU A 65 7.35 -13.59 -4.30
C GLU A 65 6.49 -14.87 -4.29
N ASN A 66 5.17 -14.71 -4.42
CA ASN A 66 4.15 -15.77 -4.33
C ASN A 66 3.93 -16.38 -2.93
N LYS A 67 4.63 -15.91 -1.89
CA LYS A 67 4.32 -16.26 -0.51
C LYS A 67 3.17 -15.40 -0.01
N LYS A 68 2.13 -16.06 0.51
CA LYS A 68 0.92 -15.43 1.06
C LYS A 68 1.15 -14.97 2.50
N TYR A 69 0.69 -13.76 2.80
CA TYR A 69 0.61 -13.17 4.14
C TYR A 69 -0.83 -12.71 4.35
N ILE A 70 -1.44 -13.08 5.47
CA ILE A 70 -2.75 -12.58 5.89
C ILE A 70 -2.49 -11.54 6.95
N LEU A 71 -3.02 -10.33 6.77
CA LEU A 71 -2.83 -9.19 7.65
C LEU A 71 -4.18 -8.80 8.27
N ASN A 72 -4.25 -8.89 9.59
CA ASN A 72 -5.33 -8.40 10.42
C ASN A 72 -4.99 -6.99 10.94
N PRO A 73 -5.95 -6.26 11.53
CA PRO A 73 -5.67 -4.93 12.06
C PRO A 73 -4.56 -4.96 13.11
N GLY A 74 -3.55 -4.11 12.92
CA GLY A 74 -2.33 -4.04 13.73
C GLY A 74 -1.19 -4.93 13.24
N ASP A 75 -1.43 -5.84 12.28
CA ASP A 75 -0.35 -6.61 11.67
C ASP A 75 0.49 -5.71 10.75
N GLU A 76 1.79 -5.95 10.80
CA GLU A 76 2.81 -5.19 10.08
C GLU A 76 3.57 -6.10 9.11
N LEU A 77 3.97 -5.54 7.97
CA LEU A 77 4.68 -6.26 6.93
C LEU A 77 5.80 -5.39 6.36
N TYR A 78 7.03 -5.89 6.48
CA TYR A 78 8.20 -5.31 5.84
C TYR A 78 8.46 -5.98 4.49
N ILE A 79 8.55 -5.17 3.43
CA ILE A 79 8.82 -5.63 2.08
C ILE A 79 10.11 -5.01 1.57
N LYS A 80 11.12 -5.85 1.39
CA LYS A 80 12.42 -5.41 0.88
C LYS A 80 12.31 -4.98 -0.59
N LYS A 81 13.01 -3.93 -0.97
CA LYS A 81 13.13 -3.45 -2.35
C LYS A 81 13.46 -4.57 -3.33
N GLY A 82 12.92 -4.46 -4.54
CA GLY A 82 13.12 -5.46 -5.60
C GLY A 82 12.25 -6.72 -5.47
N LYS A 83 11.40 -6.82 -4.43
CA LYS A 83 10.48 -7.94 -4.27
C LYS A 83 9.18 -7.69 -5.04
N LYS A 84 8.72 -8.71 -5.77
CA LYS A 84 7.45 -8.66 -6.53
C LYS A 84 6.29 -8.86 -5.57
N GLN A 85 5.33 -7.93 -5.60
CA GLN A 85 4.19 -7.91 -4.68
C GLN A 85 2.86 -7.56 -5.35
N TRP A 86 1.74 -7.91 -4.70
CA TRP A 86 0.37 -7.47 -5.02
C TRP A 86 -0.60 -7.70 -3.85
#